data_AF-A0A399M2Y9-F1
#
_entry.id   AF-A0A399M2Y9-F1
#
_cell.length_a   1.000
_cell.length_b   1.000
_cell.length_c   1.000
_cell.angle_alpha   90.00
_cell.angle_beta   90.00
_cell.angle_gamma   90.00
#
_symmetry.space_group_name_H-M   'P 1'
#
loop_
_entity.id
_entity.type
_entity.pdbx_description
1 polymer ?
#
loop_
_entity_poly.entity_id
_entity_poly.type
_entity_poly.pdbx_seq_one_letter_code
_entity_poly.pdbx_strand_id
1 'polypeptide(L)'
;MNEKGGFNQAARGDDVTRAQQIKALQEARNEALKALQEDQRQRYADDLDKARRQILLAHSRPACRPDNARAKPLSREQLDRRAEWMVEAQYLRESNVIREQYRREIDKVEHPERYARAESPRGSPDQIRGLFNGLPSGCAAQEQGLGR
;
A
#
# COMPACT_ATOMS: atom_id res chain seq x y z
N MET A 1 -52.75 11.69 13.03
CA MET A 1 -51.66 12.68 13.26
C MET A 1 -50.39 12.09 12.68
N ASN A 2 -49.67 12.85 11.83
CA ASN A 2 -48.62 12.34 10.94
C ASN A 2 -47.31 12.01 11.69
N GLU A 3 -46.91 10.74 11.68
CA GLU A 3 -45.62 10.22 12.17
C GLU A 3 -44.41 10.58 11.26
N LYS A 4 -44.47 11.69 10.52
CA LYS A 4 -43.42 12.09 9.56
C LYS A 4 -42.17 12.71 10.22
N GLY A 5 -42.14 12.85 11.54
CA GLY A 5 -41.03 13.47 12.28
C GLY A 5 -39.90 12.52 12.69
N GLY A 6 -40.19 11.22 12.87
CA GLY A 6 -39.21 10.25 13.39
C GLY A 6 -38.10 9.90 12.40
N PHE A 7 -38.42 9.81 11.12
CA PHE A 7 -37.47 9.44 10.07
C PHE A 7 -36.33 10.46 9.91
N ASN A 8 -36.63 11.76 10.05
CA ASN A 8 -35.63 12.83 9.98
C ASN A 8 -34.75 12.92 11.24
N GLN A 9 -35.21 12.45 12.39
CA GLN A 9 -34.41 12.40 13.62
C GLN A 9 -33.39 11.25 13.58
N ALA A 10 -33.79 10.07 13.08
CA ALA A 10 -32.90 8.93 12.94
C ALA A 10 -31.74 9.23 11.97
N ALA A 11 -32.04 9.77 10.78
CA ALA A 11 -31.02 10.15 9.80
C ALA A 11 -30.01 11.18 10.34
N ARG A 12 -30.50 12.18 11.11
CA ARG A 12 -29.61 13.17 11.76
C ARG A 12 -28.76 12.56 12.87
N GLY A 13 -29.27 11.57 13.60
CA GLY A 13 -28.51 10.85 14.63
C GLY A 13 -27.38 10.00 14.02
N ASP A 14 -27.65 9.32 12.91
CA ASP A 14 -26.68 8.50 12.19
C ASP A 14 -25.55 9.35 11.59
N ASP A 15 -25.85 10.55 11.08
CA ASP A 15 -24.83 11.47 10.57
C ASP A 15 -23.91 12.01 11.68
N VAL A 16 -24.47 12.34 12.85
CA VAL A 16 -23.69 12.81 14.01
C VAL A 16 -22.78 11.72 14.55
N THR A 17 -23.26 10.48 14.65
CA THR A 17 -22.45 9.35 15.12
C THR A 17 -21.30 9.02 14.16
N ARG A 18 -21.54 9.05 12.84
CA ARG A 18 -20.48 8.89 11.83
C ARG A 18 -19.42 10.00 11.92
N ALA A 19 -19.85 11.25 12.06
CA ALA A 19 -18.92 12.38 12.20
C ALA A 19 -18.04 12.24 13.46
N GLN A 20 -18.61 11.78 14.58
CA GLN A 20 -17.86 11.51 15.80
C GLN A 20 -16.86 10.36 15.63
N GLN A 21 -17.25 9.28 14.95
CA GLN A 21 -16.36 8.15 14.64
C GLN A 21 -15.18 8.58 13.78
N ILE A 22 -15.42 9.33 12.70
CA ILE A 22 -14.35 9.85 11.83
C ILE A 22 -13.40 10.75 12.63
N LYS A 23 -13.94 11.61 13.50
CA LYS A 23 -13.12 12.47 14.36
C LYS A 23 -12.24 11.65 15.30
N ALA A 24 -12.78 10.62 15.95
CA ALA A 24 -12.01 9.73 16.81
C ALA A 24 -10.89 9.00 16.04
N LEU A 25 -11.17 8.54 14.82
CA LEU A 25 -10.15 7.93 13.94
C LEU A 25 -9.04 8.93 13.56
N GLN A 26 -9.39 10.19 13.30
CA GLN A 26 -8.42 11.24 13.01
C GLN A 26 -7.54 11.57 14.23
N GLU A 27 -8.12 11.60 15.43
CA GLU A 27 -7.38 11.81 16.68
C GLU A 27 -6.41 10.64 16.93
N ALA A 28 -6.88 9.40 16.84
CA ALA A 28 -6.06 8.20 16.96
C ALA A 28 -4.90 8.16 15.94
N ARG A 29 -5.17 8.52 14.68
CA ARG A 29 -4.12 8.69 13.65
C ARG A 29 -3.06 9.69 14.08
N ASN A 30 -3.47 10.84 14.61
CA ASN A 30 -2.54 11.90 15.00
C ASN A 30 -1.68 11.45 16.19
N GLU A 31 -2.25 10.73 17.16
CA GLU A 31 -1.53 10.14 18.27
C GLU A 31 -0.52 9.09 17.79
N ALA A 32 -0.92 8.20 16.89
CA ALA A 32 -0.03 7.21 16.30
C ALA A 32 1.14 7.85 15.52
N LEU A 33 0.88 8.93 14.77
CA LEU A 33 1.93 9.67 14.08
C LEU A 33 2.89 10.38 15.04
N LYS A 34 2.39 10.92 16.17
CA LYS A 34 3.24 11.50 17.22
C LYS A 34 4.13 10.46 17.88
N ALA A 35 3.56 9.30 18.22
CA ALA A 35 4.31 8.19 18.81
C ALA A 35 5.41 7.70 17.84
N LEU A 36 5.08 7.54 16.55
CA LEU A 36 6.06 7.20 15.52
C LEU A 36 7.17 8.25 15.40
N GLN A 37 6.82 9.53 15.43
CA GLN A 37 7.80 10.61 15.34
C GLN A 37 8.77 10.59 16.53
N GLU A 38 8.28 10.29 17.73
CA GLU A 38 9.11 10.20 18.92
C GLU A 38 10.06 8.98 18.87
N ASP A 39 9.57 7.81 18.45
CA ASP A 39 10.40 6.63 18.20
C ASP A 39 11.50 6.92 17.16
N GLN A 40 11.13 7.54 16.05
CA GLN A 40 12.04 7.96 14.98
C GLN A 40 13.13 8.93 15.45
N ARG A 41 12.82 9.83 16.39
CA ARG A 41 13.81 10.73 16.99
C ARG A 41 14.79 9.98 17.86
N GLN A 42 14.30 9.04 18.67
CA GLN A 42 15.13 8.27 19.60
C GLN A 42 16.14 7.39 18.85
N ARG A 43 15.73 6.79 17.72
CA ARG A 43 16.58 5.91 16.92
C ARG A 43 17.32 6.59 15.76
N TYR A 44 17.18 7.91 15.58
CA TYR A 44 17.72 8.63 14.42
C TYR A 44 19.23 8.45 14.22
N ALA A 45 20.01 8.54 15.30
CA ALA A 45 21.47 8.39 15.23
C ALA A 45 21.86 6.97 14.78
N ASP A 46 21.20 5.94 15.32
CA ASP A 46 21.43 4.55 14.96
C ASP A 46 21.04 4.26 13.51
N ASP A 47 19.92 4.82 13.05
CA ASP A 47 19.44 4.66 11.68
C ASP A 47 20.35 5.36 10.67
N LEU A 48 20.90 6.54 11.01
CA LEU A 48 21.95 7.18 10.22
C LEU A 48 23.22 6.33 10.12
N ASP A 49 23.68 5.74 11.22
CA ASP A 49 24.88 4.90 11.22
C ASP A 49 24.68 3.61 10.43
N LYS A 50 23.51 2.98 10.54
CA LYS A 50 23.12 1.84 9.69
C LYS A 50 23.09 2.26 8.23
N ALA A 51 22.53 3.42 7.92
CA ALA A 51 22.44 3.94 6.56
C ALA A 51 23.83 4.19 5.95
N ARG A 52 24.74 4.84 6.70
CA ARG A 52 26.14 5.03 6.29
C ARG A 52 26.82 3.69 5.99
N ARG A 53 26.68 2.69 6.88
CA ARG A 53 27.26 1.36 6.69
C ARG A 53 26.72 0.68 5.43
N GLN A 54 25.40 0.74 5.20
CA GLN A 54 24.78 0.18 3.99
C GLN A 54 25.29 0.86 2.72
N ILE A 55 25.42 2.18 2.70
CA ILE A 55 25.94 2.93 1.55
C ILE A 55 27.39 2.54 1.28
N LEU A 56 28.24 2.47 2.30
CA LEU A 56 29.64 2.06 2.16
C LEU A 56 29.76 0.62 1.67
N LEU A 57 28.95 -0.30 2.21
CA LEU A 57 28.90 -1.69 1.74
C LEU A 57 28.47 -1.76 0.27
N ALA A 58 27.43 -1.03 -0.14
CA ALA A 58 26.99 -0.99 -1.53
C ALA A 58 28.05 -0.38 -2.46
N HIS A 59 28.80 0.63 -1.99
CA HIS A 59 29.85 1.29 -2.75
C HIS A 59 31.12 0.43 -2.88
N SER A 60 31.44 -0.34 -1.84
CA SER A 60 32.63 -1.22 -1.80
C SER A 60 32.41 -2.55 -2.53
N ARG A 61 31.16 -2.94 -2.81
CA ARG A 61 30.85 -4.16 -3.55
C ARG A 61 31.37 -4.05 -4.99
N PRO A 62 32.33 -4.91 -5.39
CA PRO A 62 32.68 -5.03 -6.80
C PRO A 62 31.51 -5.73 -7.49
N ALA A 63 30.52 -4.96 -7.95
CA ALA A 63 29.63 -5.51 -8.95
C ALA A 63 30.49 -5.88 -10.15
N CYS A 64 30.20 -7.00 -10.81
CA CYS A 64 30.85 -7.44 -12.05
C CYS A 64 30.67 -6.47 -13.24
N ARG A 65 30.32 -5.20 -12.98
CA ARG A 65 30.15 -4.13 -13.95
C ARG A 65 31.41 -3.26 -13.99
N PRO A 66 31.99 -3.03 -15.19
CA PRO A 66 33.21 -2.25 -15.35
C PRO A 66 33.08 -0.79 -14.86
N ASP A 67 31.87 -0.25 -14.77
CA ASP A 67 31.61 1.11 -14.29
C ASP A 67 31.99 1.30 -12.80
N ASN A 68 31.83 0.27 -11.98
CA ASN A 68 32.12 0.35 -10.54
C ASN A 68 33.62 0.33 -10.24
N ALA A 69 34.45 -0.17 -11.16
CA ALA A 69 35.91 -0.11 -11.03
C ALA A 69 36.46 1.34 -11.10
N ARG A 70 35.66 2.29 -11.60
CA ARG A 70 36.00 3.72 -11.71
C ARG A 70 35.30 4.59 -10.67
N ALA A 71 34.56 4.00 -9.73
CA ALA A 71 33.84 4.77 -8.72
C ALA A 71 34.81 5.49 -7.79
N LYS A 72 34.78 6.83 -7.81
CA LYS A 72 35.53 7.66 -6.87
C LYS A 72 35.06 7.36 -5.45
N PRO A 73 35.97 7.33 -4.46
CA PRO A 73 35.56 7.18 -3.06
C PRO A 73 34.59 8.30 -2.67
N LEU A 74 33.55 7.95 -1.92
CA LEU A 74 32.60 8.93 -1.39
C LEU A 74 33.31 9.86 -0.42
N SER A 75 33.09 11.17 -0.56
CA SER A 75 33.45 12.10 0.50
C SER A 75 32.54 11.89 1.72
N ARG A 76 33.01 12.31 2.90
CA ARG A 76 32.22 12.25 4.13
C ARG A 76 30.87 12.98 3.98
N GLU A 77 30.89 14.18 3.41
CA GLU A 77 29.67 14.96 3.17
C GLU A 77 28.70 14.24 2.23
N GLN A 78 29.20 13.60 1.17
CA GLN A 78 28.36 12.82 0.25
C GLN A 78 27.75 11.60 0.93
N LEU A 79 28.51 10.94 1.80
CA LEU A 79 28.02 9.81 2.58
C LEU A 79 26.92 10.24 3.56
N ASP A 80 27.14 11.32 4.29
CA ASP A 80 26.20 11.86 5.28
C ASP A 80 24.88 12.29 4.61
N ARG A 81 24.94 13.07 3.53
CA ARG A 81 23.73 13.49 2.78
C ARG A 81 22.91 12.31 2.26
N ARG A 82 23.59 11.29 1.74
CA ARG A 82 22.92 10.09 1.23
C ARG A 82 22.28 9.28 2.36
N ALA A 83 22.95 9.21 3.52
CA ALA A 83 22.41 8.53 4.69
C ALA A 83 21.16 9.25 5.21
N GLU A 84 21.21 10.58 5.33
CA GLU A 84 20.06 11.42 5.71
C GLU A 84 18.86 11.16 4.80
N TRP A 85 19.05 11.27 3.48
CA TRP A 85 17.97 11.02 2.52
C TRP A 85 17.39 9.61 2.61
N MET A 86 18.23 8.61 2.86
CA MET A 86 17.77 7.23 2.99
C MET A 86 16.91 7.04 4.25
N VAL A 87 17.32 7.62 5.37
CA VAL A 87 16.57 7.60 6.65
C VAL A 87 15.27 8.38 6.51
N GLU A 88 15.31 9.60 5.97
CA GLU A 88 14.11 10.42 5.73
C GLU A 88 13.09 9.68 4.84
N ALA A 89 13.55 9.08 3.74
CA ALA A 89 12.69 8.29 2.87
C ALA A 89 12.07 7.08 3.59
N GLN A 90 12.81 6.44 4.49
CA GLN A 90 12.28 5.35 5.31
C GLN A 90 11.21 5.86 6.30
N TYR A 91 11.48 6.96 6.99
CA TYR A 91 10.55 7.54 7.96
C TYR A 91 9.26 8.01 7.29
N LEU A 92 9.37 8.57 6.07
CA LEU A 92 8.22 8.91 5.24
C LEU A 92 7.38 7.68 4.90
N ARG A 93 8.01 6.56 4.50
CA ARG A 93 7.29 5.31 4.21
C ARG A 93 6.51 4.81 5.43
N GLU A 94 7.13 4.79 6.60
CA GLU A 94 6.48 4.36 7.85
C GLU A 94 5.27 5.25 8.19
N SER A 95 5.44 6.58 8.09
CA SER A 95 4.33 7.50 8.35
C SER A 95 3.17 7.34 7.34
N ASN A 96 3.48 7.00 6.08
CA ASN A 96 2.48 6.77 5.06
C ASN A 96 1.68 5.48 5.29
N VAL A 97 2.29 4.44 5.88
CA VAL A 97 1.56 3.22 6.28
C VAL A 97 0.46 3.58 7.27
N ILE A 98 0.76 4.38 8.30
CA ILE A 98 -0.22 4.84 9.28
C ILE A 98 -1.32 5.66 8.59
N ARG A 99 -0.93 6.65 7.76
CA ARG A 99 -1.91 7.50 7.05
C ARG A 99 -2.87 6.67 6.20
N GLU A 100 -2.33 5.70 5.46
CA GLU A 100 -3.11 4.85 4.57
C GLU A 100 -4.03 3.89 5.34
N GLN A 101 -3.58 3.33 6.46
CA GLN A 101 -4.42 2.52 7.33
C GLN A 101 -5.65 3.31 7.80
N TYR A 102 -5.44 4.48 8.41
CA TYR A 102 -6.53 5.30 8.93
C TYR A 102 -7.41 5.88 7.82
N ARG A 103 -6.84 6.17 6.65
CA ARG A 103 -7.62 6.57 5.46
C ARG A 103 -8.63 5.48 5.10
N ARG A 104 -8.20 4.21 5.05
CA ARG A 104 -9.10 3.08 4.75
C ARG A 104 -10.17 2.90 5.81
N GLU A 105 -9.84 3.12 7.09
CA GLU A 105 -10.82 3.04 8.18
C GLU A 105 -11.86 4.16 8.08
N ILE A 106 -11.44 5.40 7.78
CA ILE A 106 -12.35 6.51 7.52
C ILE A 106 -13.22 6.24 6.28
N ASP A 107 -12.62 5.77 5.19
CA ASP A 107 -13.36 5.43 3.95
C ASP A 107 -14.45 4.37 4.19
N LYS A 108 -14.23 3.43 5.12
CA LYS A 108 -15.25 2.43 5.51
C LYS A 108 -16.43 3.06 6.25
N VAL A 109 -16.18 4.07 7.08
CA VAL A 109 -17.23 4.81 7.81
C VAL A 109 -18.00 5.74 6.87
N GLU A 110 -17.31 6.40 5.93
CA GLU A 110 -17.92 7.32 4.96
C GLU A 110 -18.72 6.58 3.88
N HIS A 111 -18.28 5.38 3.50
CA HIS A 111 -18.87 4.63 2.38
C HIS A 111 -19.19 3.16 2.74
N PRO A 112 -20.04 2.90 3.74
CA PRO A 112 -20.33 1.54 4.21
C PRO A 112 -20.89 0.63 3.09
N GLU A 113 -21.65 1.19 2.15
CA GLU A 113 -22.23 0.44 1.02
C GLU A 113 -21.18 -0.17 0.08
N ARG A 114 -20.00 0.46 -0.06
CA ARG A 114 -18.90 -0.06 -0.88
C ARG A 114 -18.30 -1.33 -0.29
N TYR A 115 -18.41 -1.49 1.04
CA TYR A 115 -17.86 -2.62 1.77
C TYR A 115 -18.92 -3.68 2.11
N ALA A 116 -20.20 -3.30 2.22
CA ALA A 116 -21.32 -4.23 2.43
C ALA A 116 -21.52 -5.23 1.27
N ARG A 117 -21.18 -4.85 0.03
CA ARG A 117 -21.25 -5.74 -1.15
C ARG A 117 -20.15 -6.79 -1.23
N ALA A 118 -19.10 -6.70 -0.40
CA ALA A 118 -18.03 -7.70 -0.36
C ALA A 118 -18.38 -8.91 0.51
N GLU A 119 -19.33 -8.77 1.45
CA GLU A 119 -19.76 -9.84 2.37
C GLU A 119 -21.03 -10.57 1.91
N SER A 120 -21.78 -10.03 0.94
CA SER A 120 -22.77 -10.84 0.23
C SER A 120 -22.00 -11.85 -0.63
N PRO A 121 -22.12 -13.18 -0.40
CA PRO A 121 -21.61 -14.13 -1.37
C PRO A 121 -22.38 -13.86 -2.65
N ARG A 122 -21.74 -13.20 -3.61
CA ARG A 122 -22.18 -13.29 -4.99
C ARG A 122 -22.09 -14.78 -5.27
N GLY A 123 -23.23 -15.47 -5.20
CA GLY A 123 -23.39 -16.76 -5.81
C GLY A 123 -22.90 -16.60 -7.24
N SER A 124 -21.69 -17.07 -7.47
CA SER A 124 -21.25 -17.43 -8.81
C SER A 124 -22.35 -18.34 -9.34
N PRO A 125 -22.95 -18.04 -10.50
CA PRO A 125 -23.65 -19.10 -11.19
C PRO A 125 -22.58 -20.13 -11.51
N ASP A 126 -22.60 -21.28 -10.84
CA ASP A 126 -21.76 -22.45 -11.13
C ASP A 126 -21.99 -23.03 -12.55
N GLN A 127 -22.67 -22.27 -13.43
CA GLN A 127 -23.21 -22.72 -14.71
C GLN A 127 -22.53 -22.14 -15.95
N ILE A 128 -21.46 -21.33 -15.82
CA ILE A 128 -20.63 -20.93 -16.98
C ILE A 128 -19.37 -21.78 -17.09
N ARG A 129 -19.48 -23.10 -16.88
CA ARG A 129 -18.44 -24.07 -17.28
C ARG A 129 -18.88 -25.01 -18.41
N GLY A 130 -20.13 -24.93 -18.85
CA GLY A 130 -20.67 -25.83 -19.88
C GLY A 130 -20.61 -25.33 -21.33
N LEU A 131 -20.43 -24.03 -21.57
CA LEU A 131 -20.62 -23.45 -22.92
C LEU A 131 -19.38 -23.51 -23.83
N PHE A 132 -18.21 -23.91 -23.32
CA PHE A 132 -16.96 -23.95 -24.11
C PHE A 132 -16.36 -25.35 -24.31
N ASN A 133 -17.08 -26.42 -23.96
CA ASN A 133 -16.64 -27.80 -24.23
C ASN A 133 -17.23 -28.40 -25.52
N GLY A 134 -17.63 -27.54 -26.47
CA GLY A 134 -18.29 -27.95 -27.72
C GLY A 134 -17.60 -27.48 -29.00
N LEU A 135 -16.36 -26.99 -28.93
CA LEU A 135 -15.57 -26.70 -30.14
C LEU A 135 -14.71 -27.93 -30.48
N PRO A 136 -14.94 -28.62 -31.61
CA PRO A 136 -14.09 -29.73 -32.01
C PRO A 136 -12.67 -29.21 -32.29
N SER A 137 -11.69 -29.79 -31.58
CA SER A 137 -10.26 -29.56 -31.78
C SER A 137 -9.81 -30.15 -33.12
N GLY A 138 -10.08 -29.43 -34.21
CA GLY A 138 -9.57 -29.73 -35.54
C GLY A 138 -8.12 -29.30 -35.71
N CYS A 139 -7.18 -29.94 -35.01
CA CYS A 139 -5.79 -30.01 -35.41
C CYS A 139 -5.54 -31.39 -36.03
N ALA A 140 -6.04 -31.58 -37.25
CA ALA A 140 -5.59 -32.65 -38.12
C ALA A 140 -4.37 -32.14 -38.88
N ALA A 141 -3.27 -32.87 -38.72
CA ALA A 141 -1.99 -32.64 -39.37
C ALA A 141 -2.10 -32.53 -40.90
N GLN A 142 -1.38 -31.58 -41.48
CA GLN A 142 -0.94 -31.68 -42.86
C GLN A 142 0.50 -31.19 -42.97
N GLU A 143 1.42 -32.14 -42.74
CA GLU A 143 2.77 -32.09 -43.31
C GLU A 143 2.59 -32.06 -44.84
N GLN A 144 2.90 -30.92 -45.45
CA GLN A 144 3.13 -30.88 -46.90
C GLN A 144 4.54 -31.42 -47.13
N GLY A 145 4.60 -32.64 -47.65
CA GLY A 145 5.82 -33.23 -48.17
C GLY A 145 6.39 -32.38 -49.30
N LEU A 146 7.69 -32.09 -49.19
CA LEU A 146 8.54 -31.65 -50.28
C LEU A 146 8.52 -32.70 -51.39
N GLY A 147 7.88 -32.37 -52.51
CA GLY A 147 8.04 -33.07 -53.78
C GLY A 147 9.18 -32.43 -54.58
N ARG A 148 10.18 -33.25 -54.92
CA ARG A 148 11.13 -33.18 -56.05
C ARG A 148 11.75 -31.84 -56.43
#